data_AF-A0A3D5M6B3-F1
#
_entry.id   AF-A0A3D5M6B3-F1
#
_cell.length_a   1.000
_cell.length_b   1.000
_cell.length_c   1.000
_cell.angle_alpha   90.00
_cell.angle_beta   90.00
_cell.angle_gamma   90.00
#
_symmetry.space_group_name_H-M   'P 1'
#
loop_
_entity.id
_entity.type
_entity.pdbx_description
1 polymer ?
#
loop_
_entity_poly.entity_id
_entity_poly.type
_entity_poly.pdbx_seq_one_letter_code
_entity_poly.pdbx_strand_id
1 'polypeptide(L)'
;MADFDEVWCIDSGRTSLKAIKIQRSGNGAEIVAAEKIDHPQGSGPEVAGAAISALASQQNLTGPLAVALPSRSALTSFITVPPVDGKKLEELIGYEAQQNIPLPMEDVIWGSHVCGDTDDGEKEIGIFAVRSEEVSDLLEDLGQEDLDINLLTLGNVGLLNLIRFDLRPQRPMVALEIGAHHTDLVIVNGSRYWFRSVPIAGKDFTTALQERFGCSEEEAENLKVTAAKSEHAAKIYEVLQPLLRDLVNEINRSIGYYKSRAGEIKVEDLFLFGGSGKIVGLRKFLEENLRIRVQVFKSLQRVRIRPEANIVQQEIQSFSSCIGVGIQALGLGDVQLNLLPQEQQEAVEFKKKQKVVLGAVSGLYILIAFFMVIFGGKIDNAKAVLDEAAVVDQLKENEKKLESLQEDQRVGLEVKANTLLSRGQGRLASRQVLELIAAIPNASQVAESIRIEVEDGSEKDSTLGSVEADQESLNSKKTWLSGFDIRKVRVTETGSVLEKGAKVDSDLLFYDDRYQVVVKGFRYDQGDATSNDQQLKAQVVDPIEKKLIEAFGAPEFGERVSRQVGIETMLMLSEDENFKAGRQRGGSEDGSADHGTPLFPWSISWIYPPLPAADAGEE
;
A
#
# COMPACT_ATOMS: atom_id res chain seq x y z
N MET A 1 -0.61 21.92 5.99
CA MET A 1 -1.63 23.00 6.09
C MET A 1 -1.71 23.50 7.53
N ALA A 2 -1.55 24.81 7.77
CA ALA A 2 -1.57 25.39 9.11
C ALA A 2 -3.00 25.34 9.68
N ASP A 3 -3.14 24.76 10.86
CA ASP A 3 -4.43 24.52 11.53
C ASP A 3 -4.11 24.45 13.02
N PHE A 4 -3.89 25.64 13.57
CA PHE A 4 -3.63 25.88 14.98
C PHE A 4 -4.92 26.35 15.67
N ASP A 5 -5.07 26.04 16.96
CA ASP A 5 -6.22 26.53 17.75
C ASP A 5 -6.05 28.01 18.15
N GLU A 6 -4.80 28.40 18.39
CA GLU A 6 -4.36 29.76 18.73
C GLU A 6 -2.98 30.00 18.10
N VAL A 7 -2.75 31.22 17.59
CA VAL A 7 -1.53 31.58 16.86
C VAL A 7 -1.23 33.08 17.01
N TRP A 8 0.06 33.42 17.15
CA TRP A 8 0.55 34.78 16.98
C TRP A 8 0.78 35.06 15.51
N CYS A 9 0.41 36.26 15.06
CA CYS A 9 0.61 36.70 13.69
C CYS A 9 1.35 38.01 13.69
N ILE A 10 2.44 38.10 12.93
CA ILE A 10 3.27 39.29 12.82
C ILE A 10 3.25 39.78 11.37
N ASP A 11 2.90 41.05 11.20
CA ASP A 11 3.09 41.83 9.98
C ASP A 11 4.23 42.83 10.21
N SER A 12 5.41 42.52 9.68
CA SER A 12 6.59 43.40 9.76
C SER A 12 6.52 44.45 8.64
N GLY A 13 5.61 45.41 8.82
CA GLY A 13 5.47 46.54 7.91
C GLY A 13 6.66 47.50 8.03
N ARG A 14 6.94 48.26 6.96
CA ARG A 14 8.08 49.20 6.96
C ARG A 14 7.96 50.35 7.98
N THR A 15 6.76 50.82 8.25
CA THR A 15 6.50 51.92 9.20
C THR A 15 6.21 51.45 10.61
N SER A 16 5.79 50.20 10.77
CA SER A 16 5.37 49.65 12.06
C SER A 16 5.28 48.14 11.96
N LEU A 17 5.74 47.46 13.00
CA LEU A 17 5.41 46.06 13.26
C LEU A 17 4.02 45.99 13.89
N LYS A 18 3.19 45.09 13.38
CA LYS A 18 1.86 44.78 13.94
C LYS A 18 1.81 43.32 14.31
N ALA A 19 1.36 43.04 15.53
CA ALA A 19 1.18 41.68 16.00
C ALA A 19 -0.23 41.49 16.53
N ILE A 20 -0.83 40.34 16.24
CA ILE A 20 -2.09 39.91 16.87
C ILE A 20 -1.95 38.48 17.36
N LYS A 21 -2.61 38.17 18.47
CA LYS A 21 -2.86 36.79 18.88
C LYS A 21 -4.31 36.46 18.55
N ILE A 22 -4.53 35.42 17.77
CA ILE A 22 -5.86 35.04 17.30
C ILE A 22 -6.12 33.57 17.58
N GLN A 23 -7.36 33.25 17.95
CA GLN A 23 -7.80 31.88 18.22
C GLN A 23 -9.13 31.58 17.53
N ARG A 24 -9.43 30.29 17.35
CA ARG A 24 -10.74 29.84 16.86
C ARG A 24 -11.84 30.13 17.89
N SER A 25 -13.00 30.58 17.40
CA SER A 25 -14.17 30.81 18.25
C SER A 25 -15.45 30.38 17.52
N GLY A 26 -15.88 29.14 17.76
CA GLY A 26 -16.99 28.52 17.00
C GLY A 26 -16.69 28.47 15.50
N ASN A 27 -17.56 29.04 14.67
CA ASN A 27 -17.35 29.19 13.23
C ASN A 27 -16.60 30.50 12.85
N GLY A 28 -16.19 31.27 13.86
CA GLY A 28 -15.49 32.54 13.73
C GLY A 28 -14.07 32.47 14.28
N ALA A 29 -13.45 33.64 14.41
CA ALA A 29 -12.18 33.81 15.10
C ALA A 29 -12.31 34.88 16.19
N GLU A 30 -11.38 34.89 17.13
CA GLU A 30 -11.31 35.88 18.20
C GLU A 30 -9.87 36.37 18.36
N ILE A 31 -9.66 37.67 18.27
CA ILE A 31 -8.38 38.33 18.56
C ILE A 31 -8.31 38.57 20.07
N VAL A 32 -7.34 37.93 20.71
CA VAL A 32 -7.19 37.92 22.17
C VAL A 32 -6.17 38.93 22.68
N ALA A 33 -5.17 39.27 21.85
CA ALA A 33 -4.16 40.29 22.14
C ALA A 33 -3.71 40.95 20.84
N ALA A 34 -3.23 42.18 20.93
CA ALA A 34 -2.64 42.87 19.79
C ALA A 34 -1.63 43.91 20.25
N GLU A 35 -0.59 44.10 19.45
CA GLU A 35 0.49 45.04 19.69
C GLU A 35 0.82 45.78 18.38
N LYS A 36 1.25 47.03 18.50
CA LYS A 36 1.77 47.81 17.38
C LYS A 36 3.01 48.55 17.84
N ILE A 37 4.12 48.34 17.14
CA ILE A 37 5.40 48.97 17.42
C ILE A 37 5.76 49.82 16.20
N ASP A 38 5.67 51.13 16.35
CA ASP A 38 6.05 52.06 15.28
C ASP A 38 7.58 52.06 15.10
N HIS A 39 8.02 51.99 13.84
CA HIS A 39 9.43 52.11 13.49
C HIS A 39 9.82 53.59 13.47
N PRO A 40 11.06 53.94 13.90
CA PRO A 40 11.57 55.29 13.68
C PRO A 40 11.48 55.70 12.20
N GLN A 41 11.22 56.96 11.90
CA GLN A 41 11.14 57.40 10.50
C GLN A 41 12.51 57.34 9.82
N GLY A 42 12.55 56.95 8.54
CA GLY A 42 13.79 56.77 7.78
C GLY A 42 14.58 55.49 8.11
N SER A 43 14.00 54.60 8.92
CA SER A 43 14.61 53.33 9.31
C SER A 43 14.89 52.39 8.13
N GLY A 44 16.08 51.78 8.14
CA GLY A 44 16.44 50.69 7.23
C GLY A 44 15.80 49.34 7.62
N PRO A 45 16.10 48.27 6.86
CA PRO A 45 15.63 46.90 7.15
C PRO A 45 15.95 46.41 8.57
N GLU A 46 17.09 46.83 9.13
CA GLU A 46 17.59 46.43 10.47
C GLU A 46 16.62 46.72 11.62
N VAL A 47 15.66 47.63 11.43
CA VAL A 47 14.67 47.97 12.44
C VAL A 47 13.61 46.88 12.63
N ALA A 48 13.44 45.99 11.65
CA ALA A 48 12.52 44.85 11.78
C ALA A 48 12.94 43.93 12.93
N GLY A 49 14.21 43.51 13.01
CA GLY A 49 14.74 42.71 14.11
C GLY A 49 14.55 43.38 15.48
N ALA A 50 14.90 44.66 15.61
CA ALA A 50 14.72 45.40 16.86
C ALA A 50 13.25 45.50 17.31
N ALA A 51 12.31 45.65 16.36
CA ALA A 51 10.89 45.66 16.66
C ALA A 51 10.37 44.27 17.08
N ILE A 52 10.91 43.19 16.50
CA ILE A 52 10.62 41.82 16.90
C ILE A 52 11.12 41.55 18.33
N SER A 53 12.36 41.93 18.64
CA SER A 53 12.91 41.83 20.01
C SER A 53 12.07 42.64 21.01
N ALA A 54 11.65 43.85 20.63
CA ALA A 54 10.77 44.66 21.47
C ALA A 54 9.42 43.96 21.71
N LEU A 55 8.82 43.35 20.70
CA LEU A 55 7.60 42.56 20.85
C LEU A 55 7.81 41.35 21.77
N ALA A 56 8.88 40.58 21.58
CA ALA A 56 9.22 39.41 22.40
C ALA A 56 9.45 39.77 23.87
N SER A 57 9.96 40.98 24.14
CA SER A 57 10.12 41.49 25.51
C SER A 57 8.81 41.92 26.18
N GLN A 58 7.82 42.36 25.39
CA GLN A 58 6.53 42.88 25.88
C GLN A 58 5.46 41.80 25.99
N GLN A 59 5.51 40.80 25.11
CA GLN A 59 4.49 39.77 24.96
C GLN A 59 5.11 38.38 25.07
N ASN A 60 4.38 37.45 25.68
CA ASN A 60 4.78 36.05 25.63
C ASN A 60 4.40 35.44 24.27
N LEU A 61 5.38 35.37 23.37
CA LEU A 61 5.23 34.81 22.03
C LEU A 61 5.34 33.27 21.98
N THR A 62 5.21 32.59 23.13
CA THR A 62 5.17 31.12 23.17
C THR A 62 4.00 30.58 22.34
N GLY A 63 4.29 29.62 21.47
CA GLY A 63 3.29 28.89 20.68
C GLY A 63 3.47 29.12 19.19
N PRO A 64 2.44 28.80 18.38
CA PRO A 64 2.56 28.92 16.94
C PRO A 64 2.72 30.38 16.48
N LEU A 65 3.60 30.62 15.51
CA LEU A 65 3.84 31.93 14.92
C LEU A 65 3.62 31.91 13.41
N ALA A 66 2.85 32.87 12.92
CA ALA A 66 2.65 33.15 11.50
C ALA A 66 3.22 34.53 11.15
N VAL A 67 3.87 34.66 10.01
CA VAL A 67 4.47 35.92 9.57
C VAL A 67 3.99 36.28 8.18
N ALA A 68 3.64 37.56 8.00
CA ALA A 68 3.29 38.14 6.72
C ALA A 68 4.51 38.84 6.11
N LEU A 69 4.90 38.41 4.91
CA LEU A 69 5.86 39.12 4.07
C LEU A 69 5.17 40.25 3.31
N PRO A 70 5.89 41.36 3.03
CA PRO A 70 5.40 42.39 2.14
C PRO A 70 5.07 41.82 0.76
N SER A 71 3.91 42.15 0.20
CA SER A 71 3.46 41.60 -1.08
C SER A 71 4.41 41.88 -2.24
N ARG A 72 5.12 43.03 -2.21
CA ARG A 72 6.16 43.40 -3.20
C ARG A 72 7.42 42.54 -3.18
N SER A 73 7.63 41.75 -2.11
CA SER A 73 8.75 40.80 -2.01
C SER A 73 8.54 39.57 -2.89
N ALA A 74 7.29 39.27 -3.24
CA ALA A 74 6.95 38.16 -4.10
C ALA A 74 6.74 38.60 -5.56
N LEU A 75 7.26 37.79 -6.47
CA LEU A 75 6.72 37.71 -7.81
C LEU A 75 5.43 36.89 -7.78
N THR A 76 4.37 37.45 -8.37
CA THR A 76 3.08 36.77 -8.54
C THR A 76 2.78 36.61 -10.02
N SER A 77 2.52 35.39 -10.47
CA SER A 77 2.01 35.10 -11.80
C SER A 77 0.71 34.31 -11.69
N PHE A 78 -0.28 34.64 -12.52
CA PHE A 78 -1.49 33.86 -12.64
C PHE A 78 -1.48 33.19 -14.01
N ILE A 79 -1.60 31.87 -14.04
CA ILE A 79 -1.58 31.06 -15.26
C ILE A 79 -2.87 30.26 -15.37
N THR A 80 -3.14 29.75 -16.56
CA THR A 80 -4.25 28.83 -16.80
C THR A 80 -3.70 27.50 -17.28
N VAL A 81 -4.18 26.40 -16.72
CA VAL A 81 -3.77 25.05 -17.09
C VAL A 81 -4.98 24.19 -17.46
N PRO A 82 -4.83 23.19 -18.35
CA PRO A 82 -5.91 22.28 -18.70
C PRO A 82 -6.50 21.56 -17.47
N PRO A 83 -7.76 21.05 -17.55
CA PRO A 83 -8.43 20.33 -16.48
C PRO A 83 -7.77 18.97 -16.23
N VAL A 84 -6.70 18.97 -15.45
CA VAL A 84 -6.05 17.77 -14.92
C VAL A 84 -6.11 17.81 -13.40
N ASP A 85 -6.18 16.64 -12.78
CA ASP A 85 -6.31 16.50 -11.33
C ASP A 85 -5.17 15.64 -10.74
N GLY A 86 -4.96 15.80 -9.43
CA GLY A 86 -4.01 15.02 -8.65
C GLY A 86 -2.56 15.28 -9.04
N LYS A 87 -1.74 14.22 -9.05
CA LYS A 87 -0.29 14.32 -9.30
C LYS A 87 0.06 14.98 -10.64
N LYS A 88 -0.74 14.76 -11.68
CA LYS A 88 -0.53 15.36 -13.01
C LYS A 88 -0.68 16.88 -12.96
N LEU A 89 -1.58 17.39 -12.13
CA LEU A 89 -1.76 18.82 -11.90
C LEU A 89 -0.53 19.41 -11.20
N GLU A 90 -0.03 18.75 -10.15
CA GLU A 90 1.17 19.19 -9.42
C GLU A 90 2.41 19.23 -10.31
N GLU A 91 2.63 18.20 -11.14
CA GLU A 91 3.74 18.17 -12.11
C GLU A 91 3.64 19.30 -13.14
N LEU A 92 2.43 19.55 -13.66
CA LEU A 92 2.19 20.62 -14.62
C LEU A 92 2.40 22.00 -14.00
N ILE A 93 1.92 22.22 -12.76
CA ILE A 93 2.17 23.45 -12.00
C ILE A 93 3.68 23.66 -11.83
N GLY A 94 4.44 22.62 -11.50
CA GLY A 94 5.89 22.70 -11.36
C GLY A 94 6.58 23.12 -12.67
N TYR A 95 6.16 22.54 -13.80
CA TYR A 95 6.66 22.93 -15.12
C TYR A 95 6.34 24.40 -15.45
N GLU A 96 5.09 24.82 -15.23
CA GLU A 96 4.67 26.20 -15.49
C GLU A 96 5.35 27.20 -14.56
N ALA A 97 5.57 26.85 -13.29
CA ALA A 97 6.32 27.67 -12.35
C ALA A 97 7.75 27.92 -12.84
N GLN A 98 8.43 26.88 -13.34
CA GLN A 98 9.78 27.03 -13.90
C GLN A 98 9.84 27.95 -15.13
N GLN A 99 8.77 28.01 -15.94
CA GLN A 99 8.71 28.91 -17.10
C GLN A 99 8.32 30.35 -16.73
N ASN A 100 7.51 30.52 -15.69
CA ASN A 100 6.95 31.82 -15.31
C ASN A 100 7.76 32.56 -14.23
N ILE A 101 8.65 31.87 -13.51
CA ILE A 101 9.56 32.48 -12.55
C ILE A 101 10.85 32.88 -13.28
N PRO A 102 11.16 34.19 -13.42
CA PRO A 102 12.32 34.73 -14.13
C PRO A 102 13.59 34.68 -13.26
N LEU A 103 13.67 33.75 -12.32
CA LEU A 103 14.79 33.55 -11.39
C LEU A 103 15.14 32.06 -11.35
N PRO A 104 16.40 31.70 -11.05
CA PRO A 104 16.77 30.32 -10.83
C PRO A 104 15.93 29.69 -9.70
N MET A 105 15.43 28.47 -9.91
CA MET A 105 14.58 27.78 -8.93
C MET A 105 15.29 27.52 -7.59
N GLU A 106 16.62 27.47 -7.59
CA GLU A 106 17.46 27.34 -6.39
C GLU A 106 17.53 28.62 -5.54
N ASP A 107 17.31 29.79 -6.15
CA ASP A 107 17.38 31.09 -5.50
C ASP A 107 16.01 31.59 -5.00
N VAL A 108 14.97 30.77 -5.14
CA VAL A 108 13.59 31.15 -4.79
C VAL A 108 12.88 30.10 -3.96
N ILE A 109 12.07 30.58 -3.03
CA ILE A 109 11.04 29.79 -2.37
C ILE A 109 9.72 30.16 -3.03
N TRP A 110 8.99 29.15 -3.49
CA TRP A 110 7.75 29.37 -4.21
C TRP A 110 6.63 28.46 -3.71
N GLY A 111 5.40 28.89 -3.96
CA GLY A 111 4.19 28.14 -3.70
C GLY A 111 3.13 28.45 -4.75
N SER A 112 2.08 27.65 -4.77
CA SER A 112 0.96 27.84 -5.69
C SER A 112 -0.39 27.65 -5.00
N HIS A 113 -1.43 28.21 -5.61
CA HIS A 113 -2.80 27.99 -5.18
C HIS A 113 -3.75 28.00 -6.37
N VAL A 114 -4.66 27.01 -6.41
CA VAL A 114 -5.68 26.92 -7.44
C VAL A 114 -6.75 27.97 -7.15
N CYS A 115 -6.87 28.96 -8.03
CA CYS A 115 -7.78 30.10 -7.91
C CYS A 115 -9.22 29.75 -8.33
N GLY A 116 -9.45 28.54 -8.84
CA GLY A 116 -10.75 28.08 -9.33
C GLY A 116 -10.70 27.69 -10.80
N ASP A 117 -11.86 27.37 -11.36
CA ASP A 117 -12.00 26.98 -12.76
C ASP A 117 -12.45 28.17 -13.62
N THR A 118 -12.01 28.21 -14.87
CA THR A 118 -12.46 29.15 -15.91
C THR A 118 -13.78 28.68 -16.52
N ASP A 119 -14.43 29.55 -17.30
CA ASP A 119 -15.70 29.22 -17.96
C ASP A 119 -15.53 28.07 -18.99
N ASP A 120 -14.32 27.90 -19.53
CA ASP A 120 -13.95 26.82 -20.47
C ASP A 120 -13.52 25.52 -19.75
N GLY A 121 -13.60 25.49 -18.41
CA GLY A 121 -13.24 24.34 -17.59
C GLY A 121 -11.74 24.18 -17.31
N GLU A 122 -10.91 25.15 -17.71
CA GLU A 122 -9.49 25.18 -17.34
C GLU A 122 -9.31 25.60 -15.88
N LYS A 123 -8.15 25.32 -15.27
CA LYS A 123 -7.84 25.74 -13.90
C LYS A 123 -6.98 26.98 -13.91
N GLU A 124 -7.40 28.04 -13.21
CA GLU A 124 -6.57 29.22 -12.97
C GLU A 124 -5.72 29.00 -11.71
N ILE A 125 -4.42 29.29 -11.79
CA ILE A 125 -3.45 29.00 -10.73
C ILE A 125 -2.61 30.24 -10.48
N GLY A 126 -2.52 30.64 -9.21
CA GLY A 126 -1.59 31.66 -8.75
C GLY A 126 -0.27 31.01 -8.32
N ILE A 127 0.83 31.46 -8.90
CA ILE A 127 2.21 31.10 -8.54
C ILE A 127 2.84 32.29 -7.84
N PHE A 128 3.44 32.04 -6.68
CA PHE A 128 4.06 33.03 -5.82
C PHE A 128 5.50 32.62 -5.56
N ALA A 129 6.47 33.50 -5.84
CA ALA A 129 7.89 33.21 -5.62
C ALA A 129 8.56 34.38 -4.90
N VAL A 130 9.32 34.08 -3.86
CA VAL A 130 10.12 35.03 -3.08
C VAL A 130 11.58 34.59 -3.15
N ARG A 131 12.53 35.53 -3.15
CA ARG A 131 13.95 35.19 -3.09
C ARG A 131 14.28 34.48 -1.78
N SER A 132 15.05 33.40 -1.85
CA SER A 132 15.48 32.64 -0.67
C SER A 132 16.20 33.53 0.34
N GLU A 133 17.03 34.47 -0.12
CA GLU A 133 17.73 35.46 0.73
C GLU A 133 16.77 36.28 1.61
N GLU A 134 15.66 36.79 1.05
CA GLU A 134 14.71 37.60 1.84
C GLU A 134 14.02 36.78 2.95
N VAL A 135 13.83 35.48 2.72
CA VAL A 135 13.26 34.57 3.72
C VAL A 135 14.33 34.20 4.76
N SER A 136 15.57 33.96 4.34
CA SER A 136 16.69 33.68 5.24
C SER A 136 16.96 34.84 6.20
N ASP A 137 17.04 36.07 5.69
CA ASP A 137 17.26 37.28 6.53
C ASP A 137 16.18 37.40 7.62
N LEU A 138 14.91 37.20 7.25
CA LEU A 138 13.79 37.22 8.18
C LEU A 138 13.88 36.10 9.23
N LEU A 139 14.29 34.90 8.81
CA LEU A 139 14.45 33.75 9.70
C LEU A 139 15.61 33.95 10.68
N GLU A 140 16.69 34.61 10.26
CA GLU A 140 17.80 34.98 11.13
C GLU A 140 17.36 35.98 12.21
N ASP A 141 16.63 37.03 11.83
CA ASP A 141 16.08 38.03 12.77
C ASP A 141 15.16 37.37 13.82
N LEU A 142 14.31 36.44 13.39
CA LEU A 142 13.38 35.74 14.30
C LEU A 142 14.07 34.65 15.13
N GLY A 143 15.10 34.00 14.59
CA GLY A 143 15.88 32.98 15.27
C GLY A 143 16.68 33.52 16.46
N GLN A 144 17.06 34.81 16.45
CA GLN A 144 17.72 35.46 17.60
C GLN A 144 16.84 35.49 18.86
N GLU A 145 15.52 35.46 18.69
CA GLU A 145 14.54 35.49 19.77
C GLU A 145 13.96 34.09 20.11
N ASP A 146 14.54 33.01 19.57
CA ASP A 146 14.06 31.62 19.71
C ASP A 146 12.59 31.45 19.26
N LEU A 147 12.19 32.22 18.25
CA LEU A 147 10.83 32.20 17.70
C LEU A 147 10.70 31.20 16.55
N ASP A 148 9.97 30.11 16.80
CA ASP A 148 9.63 29.10 15.79
C ASP A 148 8.53 29.60 14.84
N ILE A 149 8.87 29.96 13.60
CA ILE A 149 7.86 30.27 12.58
C ILE A 149 7.20 28.98 12.08
N ASN A 150 5.87 28.99 11.99
CA ASN A 150 5.08 27.86 11.50
C ASN A 150 4.32 28.14 10.21
N LEU A 151 4.14 29.41 9.86
CA LEU A 151 3.55 29.83 8.60
C LEU A 151 4.23 31.11 8.12
N LEU A 152 4.72 31.12 6.88
CA LEU A 152 5.17 32.31 6.20
C LEU A 152 4.30 32.52 4.96
N THR A 153 3.65 33.66 4.84
CA THR A 153 2.73 33.95 3.72
C THR A 153 2.84 35.42 3.30
N LEU A 154 2.07 35.86 2.32
CA LEU A 154 2.08 37.22 1.81
C LEU A 154 0.96 38.07 2.42
N GLY A 155 1.21 39.37 2.60
CA GLY A 155 0.22 40.33 3.11
C GLY A 155 -1.08 40.35 2.29
N ASN A 156 -0.97 40.37 0.96
CA ASN A 156 -2.13 40.33 0.05
C ASN A 156 -2.91 39.00 0.10
N VAL A 157 -2.26 37.87 0.37
CA VAL A 157 -2.92 36.58 0.62
C VAL A 157 -3.67 36.63 1.96
N GLY A 158 -3.06 37.24 2.98
CA GLY A 158 -3.75 37.58 4.22
C GLY A 158 -5.01 38.41 3.95
N LEU A 159 -4.86 39.55 3.27
CA LEU A 159 -5.99 40.42 2.92
C LEU A 159 -7.10 39.67 2.18
N LEU A 160 -6.75 38.83 1.20
CA LEU A 160 -7.71 37.99 0.48
C LEU A 160 -8.46 37.03 1.42
N ASN A 161 -7.75 36.38 2.35
CA ASN A 161 -8.36 35.51 3.35
C ASN A 161 -9.30 36.27 4.28
N LEU A 162 -8.94 37.49 4.71
CA LEU A 162 -9.85 38.35 5.47
C LEU A 162 -11.11 38.68 4.66
N ILE A 163 -10.97 39.06 3.39
CA ILE A 163 -12.10 39.38 2.52
C ILE A 163 -13.03 38.19 2.33
N ARG A 164 -12.47 37.01 2.03
CA ARG A 164 -13.25 35.79 1.81
C ARG A 164 -13.90 35.28 3.08
N PHE A 165 -13.22 35.39 4.21
CA PHE A 165 -13.75 34.90 5.48
C PHE A 165 -14.80 35.85 6.06
N ASP A 166 -14.50 37.15 6.17
CA ASP A 166 -15.29 38.12 6.92
C ASP A 166 -16.28 38.90 6.02
N LEU A 167 -15.80 39.50 4.92
CA LEU A 167 -16.65 40.31 4.02
C LEU A 167 -17.58 39.46 3.14
N ARG A 168 -17.12 38.28 2.70
CA ARG A 168 -17.88 37.31 1.88
C ARG A 168 -18.62 37.93 0.69
N PRO A 169 -17.89 38.63 -0.22
CA PRO A 169 -18.52 39.33 -1.32
C PRO A 169 -19.31 38.38 -2.22
N GLN A 170 -20.55 38.76 -2.56
CA GLN A 170 -21.43 38.01 -3.47
C GLN A 170 -21.33 38.47 -4.93
N ARG A 171 -20.61 39.57 -5.17
CA ARG A 171 -20.41 40.20 -6.47
C ARG A 171 -18.93 40.55 -6.64
N PRO A 172 -18.45 40.74 -7.89
CA PRO A 172 -17.09 41.18 -8.13
C PRO A 172 -16.78 42.48 -7.39
N MET A 173 -15.67 42.50 -6.65
CA MET A 173 -15.22 43.68 -5.90
C MET A 173 -13.72 43.87 -6.02
N VAL A 174 -13.28 45.09 -5.73
CA VAL A 174 -11.85 45.46 -5.62
C VAL A 174 -11.54 45.81 -4.18
N ALA A 175 -10.46 45.28 -3.62
CA ALA A 175 -9.89 45.74 -2.36
C ALA A 175 -8.57 46.47 -2.65
N LEU A 176 -8.35 47.58 -1.96
CA LEU A 176 -7.11 48.34 -1.99
C LEU A 176 -6.57 48.46 -0.58
N GLU A 177 -5.46 47.80 -0.28
CA GLU A 177 -4.69 48.01 0.93
C GLU A 177 -3.55 48.98 0.63
N ILE A 178 -3.75 50.25 1.00
CA ILE A 178 -2.76 51.31 0.74
C ILE A 178 -1.80 51.34 1.93
N GLY A 179 -0.66 50.69 1.77
CA GLY A 179 0.43 50.68 2.73
C GLY A 179 1.29 51.94 2.67
N ALA A 180 2.46 51.88 3.31
CA ALA A 180 3.43 52.97 3.27
C ALA A 180 4.25 52.99 1.98
N HIS A 181 4.72 51.84 1.48
CA HIS A 181 5.63 51.74 0.33
C HIS A 181 5.05 51.01 -0.89
N HIS A 182 3.89 50.37 -0.75
CA HIS A 182 3.16 49.79 -1.86
C HIS A 182 1.66 49.79 -1.55
N THR A 183 0.85 49.66 -2.60
CA THR A 183 -0.58 49.41 -2.49
C THR A 183 -0.90 48.04 -3.06
N ASP A 184 -1.52 47.18 -2.26
CA ASP A 184 -2.04 45.91 -2.75
C ASP A 184 -3.45 46.09 -3.30
N LEU A 185 -3.62 45.74 -4.57
CA LEU A 185 -4.92 45.71 -5.23
C LEU A 185 -5.33 44.25 -5.42
N VAL A 186 -6.45 43.87 -4.80
CA VAL A 186 -7.03 42.52 -4.90
C VAL A 186 -8.40 42.61 -5.58
N ILE A 187 -8.60 41.84 -6.64
CA ILE A 187 -9.88 41.66 -7.31
C ILE A 187 -10.43 40.31 -6.87
N VAL A 188 -11.66 40.29 -6.36
CA VAL A 188 -12.34 39.07 -5.93
C VAL A 188 -13.59 38.90 -6.77
N ASN A 189 -13.74 37.74 -7.41
CA ASN A 189 -14.85 37.39 -8.30
C ASN A 189 -15.28 35.93 -8.09
N GLY A 190 -16.16 35.71 -7.12
CA GLY A 190 -16.54 34.36 -6.72
C GLY A 190 -15.34 33.58 -6.18
N SER A 191 -15.10 32.38 -6.73
CA SER A 191 -13.92 31.57 -6.41
C SER A 191 -12.63 32.13 -7.02
N ARG A 192 -12.71 32.90 -8.11
CA ARG A 192 -11.55 33.52 -8.76
C ARG A 192 -11.07 34.75 -8.00
N TYR A 193 -9.77 34.99 -8.06
CA TYR A 193 -9.15 36.19 -7.54
C TYR A 193 -7.92 36.54 -8.36
N TRP A 194 -7.54 37.80 -8.30
CA TRP A 194 -6.30 38.28 -8.90
C TRP A 194 -5.80 39.42 -8.05
N PHE A 195 -4.49 39.52 -7.84
CA PHE A 195 -3.93 40.68 -7.16
C PHE A 195 -2.63 41.14 -7.75
N ARG A 196 -2.32 42.40 -7.45
CA ARG A 196 -1.14 43.11 -7.93
C ARG A 196 -0.70 44.14 -6.91
N SER A 197 0.60 44.24 -6.71
CA SER A 197 1.22 45.35 -5.98
C SER A 197 1.45 46.52 -6.92
N VAL A 198 0.95 47.69 -6.53
CA VAL A 198 1.08 48.97 -7.24
C VAL A 198 2.10 49.84 -6.49
N PRO A 199 2.99 50.57 -7.19
CA PRO A 199 4.06 51.33 -6.54
C PRO A 199 3.57 52.56 -5.76
N ILE A 200 2.42 53.15 -6.14
CA ILE A 200 1.87 54.34 -5.49
C ILE A 200 1.37 53.96 -4.09
N ALA A 201 1.88 54.63 -3.06
CA ALA A 201 1.63 54.32 -1.67
C ALA A 201 1.68 55.55 -0.76
N GLY A 202 1.43 55.33 0.54
CA GLY A 202 1.35 56.40 1.55
C GLY A 202 2.55 57.34 1.60
N LYS A 203 3.77 56.81 1.39
CA LYS A 203 5.02 57.56 1.41
C LYS A 203 5.12 58.56 0.28
N ASP A 204 4.59 58.26 -0.91
CA ASP A 204 4.58 59.18 -2.05
C ASP A 204 3.76 60.44 -1.74
N PHE A 205 2.61 60.28 -1.06
CA PHE A 205 1.81 61.41 -0.61
C PHE A 205 2.56 62.25 0.43
N THR A 206 3.27 61.61 1.36
CA THR A 206 4.09 62.31 2.36
C THR A 206 5.21 63.09 1.69
N THR A 207 5.96 62.48 0.78
CA THR A 207 7.06 63.12 0.05
C THR A 207 6.58 64.31 -0.79
N ALA A 208 5.44 64.19 -1.48
CA ALA A 208 4.87 65.32 -2.22
C ALA A 208 4.53 66.51 -1.30
N LEU A 209 4.06 66.26 -0.08
CA LEU A 209 3.81 67.31 0.91
C LEU A 209 5.10 67.90 1.48
N GLN A 210 6.12 67.08 1.75
CA GLN A 210 7.44 67.56 2.17
C GLN A 210 8.00 68.56 1.15
N GLU A 211 8.01 68.17 -0.13
CA GLU A 211 8.53 68.99 -1.22
C GLU A 211 7.73 70.29 -1.39
N ARG A 212 6.40 70.22 -1.31
CA ARG A 212 5.55 71.41 -1.48
C ARG A 212 5.68 72.40 -0.32
N PHE A 213 5.65 71.89 0.91
CA PHE A 213 5.60 72.72 2.11
C PHE A 213 6.98 73.01 2.70
N GLY A 214 8.04 72.38 2.17
CA GLY A 214 9.42 72.58 2.64
C GLY A 214 9.61 72.14 4.09
N CYS A 215 8.92 71.08 4.52
CA CYS A 215 8.87 70.62 5.91
C CYS A 215 9.53 69.26 6.09
N SER A 216 9.76 68.86 7.33
CA SER A 216 10.28 67.53 7.68
C SER A 216 9.28 66.42 7.33
N GLU A 217 9.75 65.17 7.32
CA GLU A 217 8.89 64.00 7.05
C GLU A 217 7.77 63.85 8.05
N GLU A 218 8.10 64.05 9.32
CA GLU A 218 7.15 63.98 10.42
C GLU A 218 6.06 65.06 10.29
N GLU A 219 6.45 66.28 9.96
CA GLU A 219 5.51 67.38 9.72
C GLU A 219 4.62 67.09 8.50
N ALA A 220 5.18 66.58 7.40
CA ALA A 220 4.42 66.22 6.21
C ALA A 220 3.45 65.05 6.45
N GLU A 221 3.87 64.04 7.21
CA GLU A 221 3.02 62.93 7.62
C GLU A 221 1.86 63.43 8.48
N ASN A 222 2.15 64.31 9.44
CA ASN A 222 1.13 64.93 10.27
C ASN A 222 0.17 65.78 9.42
N LEU A 223 0.66 66.55 8.44
CA LEU A 223 -0.17 67.29 7.48
C LEU A 223 -1.08 66.35 6.68
N LYS A 224 -0.56 65.20 6.22
CA LYS A 224 -1.34 64.18 5.49
C LYS A 224 -2.46 63.61 6.35
N VAL A 225 -2.14 63.19 7.58
CA VAL A 225 -3.09 62.54 8.51
C VAL A 225 -4.14 63.52 9.04
N THR A 226 -3.75 64.77 9.30
CA THR A 226 -4.63 65.81 9.86
C THR A 226 -5.27 66.72 8.81
N ALA A 227 -5.06 66.44 7.52
CA ALA A 227 -5.49 67.28 6.39
C ALA A 227 -6.94 67.78 6.48
N ALA A 228 -7.87 66.96 6.98
CA ALA A 228 -9.29 67.29 7.07
C ALA A 228 -9.60 68.40 8.09
N LYS A 229 -8.71 68.58 9.07
CA LYS A 229 -8.81 69.59 10.13
C LYS A 229 -7.88 70.77 9.88
N SER A 230 -7.05 70.72 8.84
CA SER A 230 -6.08 71.75 8.52
C SER A 230 -6.72 72.93 7.80
N GLU A 231 -6.30 74.15 8.15
CA GLU A 231 -6.65 75.37 7.39
C GLU A 231 -6.09 75.34 5.96
N HIS A 232 -5.13 74.47 5.69
CA HIS A 232 -4.52 74.28 4.38
C HIS A 232 -5.11 73.10 3.59
N ALA A 233 -6.26 72.55 4.00
CA ALA A 233 -6.89 71.38 3.37
C ALA A 233 -6.98 71.45 1.84
N ALA A 234 -7.37 72.61 1.29
CA ALA A 234 -7.46 72.80 -0.17
C ALA A 234 -6.09 72.71 -0.87
N LYS A 235 -5.06 73.32 -0.29
CA LYS A 235 -3.68 73.26 -0.82
C LYS A 235 -3.10 71.85 -0.70
N ILE A 236 -3.33 71.18 0.43
CA ILE A 236 -2.93 69.78 0.63
C ILE A 236 -3.57 68.93 -0.46
N TYR A 237 -4.88 69.03 -0.66
CA TYR A 237 -5.59 68.27 -1.68
C TYR A 237 -5.08 68.54 -3.10
N GLU A 238 -4.77 69.79 -3.44
CA GLU A 238 -4.17 70.16 -4.74
C GLU A 238 -2.86 69.42 -5.00
N VAL A 239 -2.01 69.27 -3.98
CA VAL A 239 -0.74 68.54 -4.05
C VAL A 239 -0.96 67.03 -4.21
N LEU A 240 -1.96 66.47 -3.52
CA LEU A 240 -2.22 65.03 -3.56
C LEU A 240 -2.96 64.60 -4.83
N GLN A 241 -3.69 65.53 -5.49
CA GLN A 241 -4.56 65.20 -6.62
C GLN A 241 -3.85 64.48 -7.79
N PRO A 242 -2.61 64.83 -8.22
CA PRO A 242 -1.89 64.09 -9.24
C PRO A 242 -1.66 62.62 -8.85
N LEU A 243 -1.20 62.35 -7.63
CA LEU A 243 -0.99 61.00 -7.12
C LEU A 243 -2.30 60.20 -7.04
N LEU A 244 -3.40 60.86 -6.68
CA LEU A 244 -4.73 60.24 -6.71
C LEU A 244 -5.16 59.87 -8.14
N ARG A 245 -4.83 60.69 -9.16
CA ARG A 245 -5.09 60.36 -10.57
C ARG A 245 -4.26 59.17 -11.02
N ASP A 246 -2.99 59.12 -10.63
CA ASP A 246 -2.11 57.99 -10.94
C ASP A 246 -2.66 56.69 -10.30
N LEU A 247 -3.14 56.76 -9.06
CA LEU A 247 -3.78 55.63 -8.40
C LEU A 247 -5.05 55.18 -9.15
N VAL A 248 -5.90 56.11 -9.59
CA VAL A 248 -7.07 55.80 -10.43
C VAL A 248 -6.66 55.09 -11.72
N ASN A 249 -5.60 55.55 -12.38
CA ASN A 249 -5.08 54.93 -13.61
C ASN A 249 -4.59 53.50 -13.35
N GLU A 250 -3.90 53.28 -12.25
CA GLU A 250 -3.44 51.94 -11.84
C GLU A 250 -4.60 50.99 -11.52
N ILE A 251 -5.65 51.49 -10.88
CA ILE A 251 -6.87 50.71 -10.61
C ILE A 251 -7.57 50.33 -11.92
N ASN A 252 -7.78 51.29 -12.82
CA ASN A 252 -8.40 51.03 -14.13
C ASN A 252 -7.59 50.04 -14.97
N ARG A 253 -6.25 50.19 -15.01
CA ARG A 253 -5.37 49.25 -15.71
C ARG A 253 -5.48 47.84 -15.14
N SER A 254 -5.54 47.72 -13.83
CA SER A 254 -5.64 46.44 -13.12
C SER A 254 -6.99 45.75 -13.37
N ILE A 255 -8.09 46.50 -13.30
CA ILE A 255 -9.43 46.00 -13.66
C ILE A 255 -9.48 45.59 -15.14
N GLY A 256 -8.91 46.41 -16.03
CA GLY A 256 -8.86 46.13 -17.47
C GLY A 256 -8.08 44.86 -17.79
N TYR A 257 -6.91 44.68 -17.16
CA TYR A 257 -6.11 43.46 -17.30
C TYR A 257 -6.90 42.24 -16.82
N TYR A 258 -7.52 42.30 -15.64
CA TYR A 258 -8.33 41.18 -15.15
C TYR A 258 -9.52 40.87 -16.07
N LYS A 259 -10.22 41.88 -16.59
CA LYS A 259 -11.30 41.69 -17.58
C LYS A 259 -10.85 40.97 -18.83
N SER A 260 -9.65 41.27 -19.34
CA SER A 260 -9.11 40.57 -20.52
C SER A 260 -8.87 39.08 -20.31
N ARG A 261 -8.77 38.63 -19.06
CA ARG A 261 -8.58 37.22 -18.68
C ARG A 261 -9.88 36.54 -18.27
N ALA A 262 -10.65 37.20 -17.40
CA ALA A 262 -11.80 36.62 -16.74
C ALA A 262 -13.12 36.85 -17.50
N GLY A 263 -13.09 37.61 -18.59
CA GLY A 263 -14.27 38.07 -19.31
C GLY A 263 -14.85 39.36 -18.74
N GLU A 264 -16.00 39.77 -19.26
CA GLU A 264 -16.65 41.01 -18.83
C GLU A 264 -17.17 40.87 -17.39
N ILE A 265 -16.61 41.68 -16.48
CA ILE A 265 -17.07 41.76 -15.09
C ILE A 265 -17.62 43.14 -14.75
N LYS A 266 -18.64 43.17 -13.88
CA LYS A 266 -19.17 44.41 -13.31
C LYS A 266 -18.71 44.56 -11.86
N VAL A 267 -17.67 45.37 -11.66
CA VAL A 267 -17.21 45.76 -10.32
C VAL A 267 -18.11 46.88 -9.81
N GLU A 268 -18.85 46.62 -8.73
CA GLU A 268 -19.77 47.61 -8.14
C GLU A 268 -19.25 48.21 -6.83
N ASP A 269 -18.33 47.50 -6.16
CA ASP A 269 -17.81 47.87 -4.86
C ASP A 269 -16.28 47.83 -4.82
N LEU A 270 -15.70 48.85 -4.21
CA LEU A 270 -14.29 48.96 -3.88
C LEU A 270 -14.14 49.16 -2.37
N PHE A 271 -13.31 48.37 -1.71
CA PHE A 271 -13.03 48.47 -0.28
C PHE A 271 -11.61 49.00 -0.03
N LEU A 272 -11.50 50.02 0.83
CA LEU A 272 -10.23 50.61 1.26
C LEU A 272 -9.77 49.99 2.58
N PHE A 273 -8.52 49.54 2.59
CA PHE A 273 -7.75 48.98 3.69
C PHE A 273 -6.40 49.72 3.79
N GLY A 274 -5.59 49.36 4.78
CA GLY A 274 -4.30 50.01 5.06
C GLY A 274 -4.43 51.37 5.73
N GLY A 275 -3.35 51.82 6.36
CA GLY A 275 -3.31 53.10 7.09
C GLY A 275 -3.58 54.32 6.20
N SER A 276 -3.10 54.28 4.96
CA SER A 276 -3.25 55.36 3.98
C SER A 276 -4.63 55.37 3.30
N GLY A 277 -5.49 54.37 3.54
CA GLY A 277 -6.89 54.39 3.11
C GLY A 277 -7.71 55.53 3.75
N LYS A 278 -7.17 56.19 4.77
CA LYS A 278 -7.75 57.34 5.48
C LYS A 278 -7.42 58.71 4.88
N ILE A 279 -6.63 58.76 3.80
CA ILE A 279 -6.26 60.03 3.14
C ILE A 279 -7.53 60.82 2.81
N VAL A 280 -7.49 62.11 3.11
CA VAL A 280 -8.64 63.00 2.97
C VAL A 280 -8.98 63.20 1.50
N GLY A 281 -10.26 63.05 1.19
CA GLY A 281 -10.75 63.14 -0.19
C GLY A 281 -10.53 61.88 -1.03
N LEU A 282 -9.68 60.94 -0.61
CA LEU A 282 -9.37 59.70 -1.36
C LEU A 282 -10.64 58.95 -1.77
N ARG A 283 -11.49 58.62 -0.79
CA ARG A 283 -12.75 57.89 -1.04
C ARG A 283 -13.58 58.57 -2.13
N LYS A 284 -13.88 59.86 -1.94
CA LYS A 284 -14.75 60.63 -2.83
C LYS A 284 -14.12 60.75 -4.23
N PHE A 285 -12.82 61.00 -4.29
CA PHE A 285 -12.08 61.09 -5.55
C PHE A 285 -12.14 59.76 -6.33
N LEU A 286 -11.97 58.64 -5.65
CA LEU A 286 -12.10 57.31 -6.27
C LEU A 286 -13.54 57.05 -6.74
N GLU A 287 -14.56 57.37 -5.92
CA GLU A 287 -15.98 57.21 -6.30
C GLU A 287 -16.32 58.00 -7.58
N GLU A 288 -15.90 59.26 -7.66
CA GLU A 288 -16.20 60.15 -8.78
C GLU A 288 -15.49 59.73 -10.07
N ASN A 289 -14.22 59.33 -10.00
CA ASN A 289 -13.42 59.01 -11.18
C ASN A 289 -13.62 57.57 -11.67
N LEU A 290 -13.84 56.60 -10.76
CA LEU A 290 -14.05 55.20 -11.13
C LEU A 290 -15.53 54.89 -11.40
N ARG A 291 -16.46 55.70 -10.86
CA ARG A 291 -17.91 55.41 -10.87
C ARG A 291 -18.25 54.07 -10.20
N ILE A 292 -17.47 53.69 -9.19
CA ILE A 292 -17.63 52.49 -8.36
C ILE A 292 -17.91 52.96 -6.92
N ARG A 293 -18.76 52.26 -6.16
CA ARG A 293 -18.99 52.61 -4.76
C ARG A 293 -17.75 52.31 -3.94
N VAL A 294 -17.23 53.27 -3.18
CA VAL A 294 -16.01 53.09 -2.38
C VAL A 294 -16.38 53.06 -0.91
N GLN A 295 -16.00 51.99 -0.23
CA GLN A 295 -16.27 51.77 1.18
C GLN A 295 -14.95 51.67 1.93
N VAL A 296 -14.87 52.29 3.11
CA VAL A 296 -13.72 52.11 4.00
C VAL A 296 -14.04 50.93 4.91
N PHE A 297 -13.13 49.96 5.02
CA PHE A 297 -13.30 48.85 5.94
C PHE A 297 -13.30 49.36 7.40
N LYS A 298 -14.33 49.01 8.18
CA LYS A 298 -14.55 49.59 9.52
C LYS A 298 -14.92 48.59 10.62
N SER A 299 -15.34 47.39 10.26
CA SER A 299 -15.88 46.43 11.22
C SER A 299 -15.70 45.01 10.74
N LEU A 300 -15.37 44.11 11.66
CA LEU A 300 -15.36 42.67 11.45
C LEU A 300 -16.71 42.07 11.84
N GLN A 301 -17.18 41.08 11.09
CA GLN A 301 -18.46 40.41 11.35
C GLN A 301 -18.30 39.04 11.99
N ARG A 302 -17.20 38.34 11.70
CA ARG A 302 -16.91 36.97 12.12
C ARG A 302 -15.64 36.85 12.96
N VAL A 303 -14.89 37.93 13.06
CA VAL A 303 -13.75 38.05 13.97
C VAL A 303 -14.13 38.94 15.14
N ARG A 304 -14.14 38.37 16.36
CA ARG A 304 -14.35 39.15 17.59
C ARG A 304 -13.04 39.76 18.05
N ILE A 305 -13.11 40.94 18.66
CA ILE A 305 -11.95 41.62 19.24
C ILE A 305 -12.18 41.68 20.75
N ARG A 306 -11.26 41.12 21.54
CA ARG A 306 -11.28 41.25 23.00
C ARG A 306 -10.85 42.66 23.44
N PRO A 307 -11.26 43.12 24.64
CA PRO A 307 -10.85 44.41 25.18
C PRO A 307 -9.32 44.62 25.20
N GLU A 308 -8.55 43.56 25.46
CA GLU A 308 -7.08 43.57 25.47
C GLU A 308 -6.48 43.89 24.09
N ALA A 309 -7.23 43.67 23.01
CA ALA A 309 -6.82 43.94 21.64
C ALA A 309 -7.49 45.20 21.04
N ASN A 310 -7.92 46.15 21.89
CA ASN A 310 -8.68 47.33 21.46
C ASN A 310 -7.96 48.20 20.40
N ILE A 311 -6.62 48.17 20.34
CA ILE A 311 -5.85 48.85 19.29
C ILE A 311 -6.28 48.42 17.88
N VAL A 312 -6.67 47.15 17.69
CA VAL A 312 -7.18 46.64 16.42
C VAL A 312 -8.51 47.30 16.06
N GLN A 313 -9.37 47.57 17.03
CA GLN A 313 -10.65 48.26 16.78
C GLN A 313 -10.43 49.71 16.34
N GLN A 314 -9.39 50.37 16.85
CA GLN A 314 -9.04 51.77 16.52
C GLN A 314 -8.34 51.88 15.16
N GLU A 315 -7.52 50.88 14.83
CA GLU A 315 -6.66 50.86 13.63
C GLU A 315 -6.98 49.70 12.68
N ILE A 316 -8.24 49.29 12.60
CA ILE A 316 -8.67 48.06 11.90
C ILE A 316 -8.15 47.92 10.46
N GLN A 317 -8.07 49.04 9.71
CA GLN A 317 -7.55 49.01 8.35
C GLN A 317 -6.06 48.64 8.30
N SER A 318 -5.28 49.05 9.29
CA SER A 318 -3.84 48.78 9.37
C SER A 318 -3.54 47.31 9.69
N PHE A 319 -4.44 46.62 10.38
CA PHE A 319 -4.27 45.22 10.80
C PHE A 319 -4.84 44.19 9.79
N SER A 320 -5.35 44.64 8.65
CA SER A 320 -6.15 43.80 7.75
C SER A 320 -5.40 42.59 7.18
N SER A 321 -4.19 42.81 6.65
CA SER A 321 -3.27 41.73 6.24
C SER A 321 -2.99 40.75 7.39
N CYS A 322 -2.60 41.27 8.57
CA CYS A 322 -2.24 40.49 9.76
C CYS A 322 -3.40 39.61 10.27
N ILE A 323 -4.62 40.15 10.33
CA ILE A 323 -5.84 39.41 10.67
C ILE A 323 -6.09 38.28 9.67
N GLY A 324 -5.92 38.58 8.39
CA GLY A 324 -6.05 37.63 7.30
C GLY A 324 -5.05 36.47 7.35
N VAL A 325 -3.79 36.75 7.68
CA VAL A 325 -2.76 35.73 7.91
C VAL A 325 -3.12 34.87 9.11
N GLY A 326 -3.66 35.47 10.18
CA GLY A 326 -4.18 34.71 11.32
C GLY A 326 -5.33 33.79 10.97
N ILE A 327 -6.28 34.25 10.15
CA ILE A 327 -7.37 33.43 9.62
C ILE A 327 -6.79 32.23 8.83
N GLN A 328 -5.76 32.45 8.02
CA GLN A 328 -5.07 31.38 7.31
C GLN A 328 -4.42 30.37 8.26
N ALA A 329 -3.68 30.86 9.26
CA ALA A 329 -2.96 30.02 10.23
C ALA A 329 -3.90 29.19 11.12
N LEU A 330 -5.08 29.73 11.43
CA LEU A 330 -6.17 29.00 12.08
C LEU A 330 -6.87 28.02 11.14
N GLY A 331 -6.41 27.78 9.91
CA GLY A 331 -7.08 26.89 8.94
C GLY A 331 -8.49 27.34 8.52
N LEU A 332 -8.83 28.62 8.74
CA LEU A 332 -10.11 29.22 8.36
C LEU A 332 -10.03 29.98 7.04
N GLY A 333 -8.82 30.23 6.54
CA GLY A 333 -8.54 30.88 5.26
C GLY A 333 -8.77 29.93 4.08
N ASP A 334 -9.28 30.50 2.99
CA ASP A 334 -9.55 29.80 1.74
C ASP A 334 -8.26 29.58 0.94
N VAL A 335 -7.40 30.61 0.90
CA VAL A 335 -6.10 30.54 0.24
C VAL A 335 -5.03 30.12 1.23
N GLN A 336 -4.30 29.07 0.87
CA GLN A 336 -3.39 28.37 1.76
C GLN A 336 -2.01 28.31 1.11
N LEU A 337 -1.26 29.39 1.32
CA LEU A 337 0.09 29.58 0.80
C LEU A 337 1.10 29.52 1.95
N ASN A 338 2.11 28.67 1.83
CA ASN A 338 3.23 28.63 2.78
C ASN A 338 4.54 28.77 2.01
N LEU A 339 5.28 29.82 2.33
CA LEU A 339 6.57 30.20 1.74
C LEU A 339 7.73 29.93 2.70
N LEU A 340 7.53 29.10 3.72
CA LEU A 340 8.65 28.58 4.50
C LEU A 340 9.49 27.62 3.64
N PRO A 341 10.83 27.55 3.83
CA PRO A 341 11.65 26.50 3.26
C PRO A 341 11.10 25.11 3.55
N GLN A 342 11.24 24.18 2.61
CA GLN A 342 10.66 22.83 2.71
C GLN A 342 11.09 22.11 4.01
N GLU A 343 12.35 22.22 4.39
CA GLU A 343 12.89 21.62 5.63
C GLU A 343 12.12 22.08 6.88
N GLN A 344 11.79 23.37 6.94
CA GLN A 344 11.04 23.95 8.05
C GLN A 344 9.56 23.55 7.99
N GLN A 345 8.96 23.47 6.79
CA GLN A 345 7.60 22.97 6.64
C GLN A 345 7.46 21.53 7.16
N GLU A 346 8.41 20.67 6.80
CA GLU A 346 8.45 19.28 7.26
C GLU A 346 8.65 19.20 8.78
N ALA A 347 9.51 20.05 9.35
CA ALA A 347 9.70 20.15 10.80
C ALA A 347 8.42 20.59 11.53
N VAL A 348 7.68 21.57 10.98
CA VAL A 348 6.40 22.04 11.53
C VAL A 348 5.34 20.93 11.46
N GLU A 349 5.23 20.24 10.33
CA GLU A 349 4.32 19.10 10.19
C GLU A 349 4.65 17.97 11.16
N PHE A 350 5.94 17.68 11.34
CA PHE A 350 6.41 16.69 12.29
C PHE A 350 6.04 17.08 13.72
N LYS A 351 6.33 18.31 14.15
CA LYS A 351 5.93 18.85 15.47
C LYS A 351 4.41 18.73 15.69
N LYS A 352 3.58 19.00 14.67
CA LYS A 352 2.12 18.83 14.74
C LYS A 352 1.72 17.38 14.98
N LYS A 353 2.32 16.44 14.25
CA LYS A 353 2.01 15.00 14.33
C LYS A 353 2.62 14.34 15.58
N GLN A 354 3.65 14.94 16.19
CA GLN A 354 4.38 14.37 17.32
C GLN A 354 3.49 14.00 18.51
N LYS A 355 2.51 14.85 18.88
CA LYS A 355 1.58 14.54 19.98
C LYS A 355 0.68 13.34 19.67
N VAL A 356 0.22 13.23 18.42
CA VAL A 356 -0.61 12.11 17.95
C VAL A 356 0.21 10.83 17.92
N VAL A 357 1.44 10.90 17.40
CA VAL A 357 2.39 9.78 17.37
C VAL A 357 2.73 9.34 18.79
N LEU A 358 3.03 10.26 19.70
CA LEU A 358 3.33 9.94 21.10
C LEU A 358 2.12 9.27 21.78
N GLY A 359 0.92 9.80 21.56
CA GLY A 359 -0.32 9.17 22.05
C GLY A 359 -0.54 7.77 21.49
N ALA A 360 -0.31 7.57 20.19
CA ALA A 360 -0.40 6.25 19.56
C ALA A 360 0.64 5.26 20.09
N VAL A 361 1.88 5.72 20.28
CA VAL A 361 2.97 4.92 20.87
C VAL A 361 2.66 4.58 22.32
N SER A 362 2.20 5.53 23.14
CA SER A 362 1.76 5.25 24.51
C SER A 362 0.60 4.24 24.54
N GLY A 363 -0.38 4.38 23.64
CA GLY A 363 -1.47 3.43 23.47
C GLY A 363 -0.97 2.03 23.10
N LEU A 364 0.00 1.94 22.18
CA LEU A 364 0.63 0.67 21.80
C LEU A 364 1.40 0.05 22.98
N TYR A 365 2.13 0.84 23.77
CA TYR A 365 2.82 0.35 24.97
C TYR A 365 1.84 -0.16 26.02
N ILE A 366 0.73 0.55 26.25
CA ILE A 366 -0.33 0.09 27.16
C ILE A 366 -0.93 -1.22 26.65
N LEU A 367 -1.15 -1.33 25.34
CA LEU A 367 -1.67 -2.55 24.72
C LEU A 367 -0.67 -3.71 24.85
N ILE A 368 0.62 -3.49 24.59
CA ILE A 368 1.68 -4.50 24.78
C ILE A 368 1.74 -4.93 26.25
N ALA A 369 1.72 -3.98 27.20
CA ALA A 369 1.72 -4.28 28.63
C ALA A 369 0.47 -5.08 29.04
N PHE A 370 -0.70 -4.72 28.51
CA PHE A 370 -1.94 -5.45 28.72
C PHE A 370 -1.86 -6.89 28.19
N PHE A 371 -1.31 -7.08 26.97
CA PHE A 371 -1.05 -8.40 26.41
C PHE A 371 -0.02 -9.18 27.25
N MET A 372 1.05 -8.55 27.73
CA MET A 372 2.01 -9.19 28.63
C MET A 372 1.36 -9.66 29.94
N VAL A 373 0.45 -8.87 30.53
CA VAL A 373 -0.24 -9.27 31.77
C VAL A 373 -1.21 -10.43 31.52
N ILE A 374 -1.99 -10.39 30.43
CA ILE A 374 -2.98 -11.43 30.13
C ILE A 374 -2.33 -12.74 29.63
N PHE A 375 -1.30 -12.64 28.80
CA PHE A 375 -0.68 -13.79 28.15
C PHE A 375 0.64 -14.23 28.79
N GLY A 376 1.27 -13.41 29.64
CA GLY A 376 2.50 -13.77 30.36
C GLY A 376 2.33 -15.04 31.17
N GLY A 377 1.25 -15.15 31.95
CA GLY A 377 0.96 -16.38 32.71
C GLY A 377 0.71 -17.62 31.83
N LYS A 378 0.24 -17.45 30.59
CA LYS A 378 0.08 -18.57 29.64
C LYS A 378 1.41 -19.02 29.04
N ILE A 379 2.35 -18.09 28.82
CA ILE A 379 3.70 -18.40 28.34
C ILE A 379 4.50 -19.14 29.42
N ASP A 380 4.37 -18.73 30.68
CA ASP A 380 5.02 -19.42 31.80
C ASP A 380 4.47 -20.84 31.98
N ASN A 381 3.15 -21.03 31.86
CA ASN A 381 2.54 -22.37 31.86
C ASN A 381 2.99 -23.23 30.67
N ALA A 382 3.11 -22.65 29.47
CA ALA A 382 3.60 -23.38 28.29
C ALA A 382 5.07 -23.81 28.45
N LYS A 383 5.91 -22.97 29.07
CA LYS A 383 7.30 -23.31 29.41
C LYS A 383 7.37 -24.41 30.46
N ALA A 384 6.56 -24.36 31.50
CA ALA A 384 6.50 -25.42 32.51
C ALA A 384 6.12 -26.78 31.91
N VAL A 385 5.17 -26.82 30.97
CA VAL A 385 4.80 -28.04 30.24
C VAL A 385 5.94 -28.52 29.32
N LEU A 386 6.70 -27.60 28.71
CA LEU A 386 7.87 -27.92 27.89
C LEU A 386 9.03 -28.49 28.75
N ASP A 387 9.22 -27.98 29.95
CA ASP A 387 10.22 -28.49 30.90
C ASP A 387 9.83 -29.89 31.41
N GLU A 388 8.55 -30.15 31.67
CA GLU A 388 8.05 -31.52 31.95
C GLU A 388 8.24 -32.47 30.75
N ALA A 389 8.10 -31.97 29.51
CA ALA A 389 8.40 -32.77 28.32
C ALA A 389 9.90 -33.08 28.17
N ALA A 390 10.80 -32.21 28.64
CA ALA A 390 12.24 -32.49 28.67
C ALA A 390 12.60 -33.66 29.62
N VAL A 391 11.81 -33.88 30.68
CA VAL A 391 11.92 -35.08 31.53
C VAL A 391 11.57 -36.34 30.75
N VAL A 392 10.61 -36.28 29.82
CA VAL A 392 10.27 -37.41 28.93
C VAL A 392 11.43 -37.74 27.98
N ASP A 393 12.16 -36.73 27.50
CA ASP A 393 13.34 -36.97 26.67
C ASP A 393 14.53 -37.53 27.48
N GLN A 394 14.72 -37.09 28.73
CA GLN A 394 15.67 -37.72 29.64
C GLN A 394 15.30 -39.18 29.96
N LEU A 395 14.01 -39.49 30.08
CA LEU A 395 13.54 -40.87 30.27
C LEU A 395 13.82 -41.73 29.03
N LYS A 396 13.63 -41.20 27.82
CA LYS A 396 14.04 -41.89 26.57
C LYS A 396 15.55 -42.09 26.45
N GLU A 397 16.35 -41.14 26.95
CA GLU A 397 17.80 -41.27 26.96
C GLU A 397 18.27 -42.31 27.98
N ASN A 398 17.61 -42.37 29.14
CA ASN A 398 17.82 -43.43 30.13
C ASN A 398 17.32 -44.79 29.63
N GLU A 399 16.24 -44.84 28.85
CA GLU A 399 15.77 -46.03 28.13
C GLU A 399 16.82 -46.51 27.13
N LYS A 400 17.42 -45.62 26.33
CA LYS A 400 18.56 -45.94 25.45
C LYS A 400 19.80 -46.43 26.21
N LYS A 401 20.11 -45.85 27.37
CA LYS A 401 21.21 -46.33 28.22
C LYS A 401 20.90 -47.71 28.80
N LEU A 402 19.65 -47.96 29.19
CA LEU A 402 19.19 -49.27 29.64
C LEU A 402 19.28 -50.30 28.50
N GLU A 403 18.89 -49.94 27.28
CA GLU A 403 19.07 -50.76 26.06
C GLU A 403 20.56 -51.09 25.83
N SER A 404 21.46 -50.11 25.99
CA SER A 404 22.91 -50.34 25.81
C SER A 404 23.53 -51.26 26.87
N LEU A 405 23.08 -51.18 28.13
CA LEU A 405 23.50 -52.09 29.20
C LEU A 405 22.88 -53.50 29.06
N GLN A 406 21.68 -53.57 28.48
CA GLN A 406 21.08 -54.83 28.05
C GLN A 406 21.81 -55.40 26.83
N GLU A 407 22.39 -54.59 25.94
CA GLU A 407 23.19 -55.01 24.78
C GLU A 407 24.46 -55.79 25.21
N ASP A 408 25.18 -55.32 26.25
CA ASP A 408 26.39 -56.00 26.76
C ASP A 408 26.08 -57.35 27.45
N GLN A 409 24.92 -57.48 28.12
CA GLN A 409 24.43 -58.78 28.58
C GLN A 409 23.83 -59.62 27.42
N ARG A 410 23.28 -58.98 26.39
CA ARG A 410 22.74 -59.62 25.18
C ARG A 410 23.83 -60.30 24.37
N VAL A 411 25.02 -59.75 24.20
CA VAL A 411 26.08 -60.43 23.40
C VAL A 411 26.44 -61.81 24.00
N GLY A 412 26.44 -61.94 25.32
CA GLY A 412 26.66 -63.23 26.02
C GLY A 412 25.47 -64.19 25.96
N LEU A 413 24.25 -63.66 25.88
CA LEU A 413 23.00 -64.42 25.72
C LEU A 413 22.70 -64.76 24.25
N GLU A 414 23.18 -63.98 23.28
CA GLU A 414 22.96 -64.11 21.83
C GLU A 414 23.70 -65.30 21.23
N VAL A 415 24.85 -65.70 21.79
CA VAL A 415 25.52 -66.95 21.41
C VAL A 415 24.68 -68.18 21.85
N LYS A 416 23.99 -68.10 22.98
CA LYS A 416 23.10 -69.17 23.48
C LYS A 416 21.71 -69.12 22.85
N ALA A 417 21.21 -67.94 22.51
CA ALA A 417 19.95 -67.73 21.80
C ALA A 417 20.04 -68.09 20.32
N ASN A 418 21.18 -67.88 19.65
CA ASN A 418 21.39 -68.34 18.26
C ASN A 418 21.42 -69.87 18.11
N THR A 419 21.59 -70.60 19.21
CA THR A 419 21.39 -72.06 19.25
C THR A 419 19.91 -72.43 19.37
N LEU A 420 19.07 -71.55 19.96
CA LEU A 420 17.62 -71.74 20.15
C LEU A 420 16.76 -71.09 19.03
N LEU A 421 17.30 -70.12 18.29
CA LEU A 421 16.69 -69.48 17.12
C LEU A 421 16.81 -70.31 15.82
N SER A 422 17.48 -71.45 15.87
CA SER A 422 17.31 -72.55 14.90
C SER A 422 15.90 -73.17 14.92
N ARG A 423 15.02 -72.73 15.84
CA ARG A 423 13.62 -73.18 16.00
C ARG A 423 12.54 -72.11 15.75
N GLY A 424 12.84 -70.93 15.18
CA GLY A 424 11.85 -69.83 14.99
C GLY A 424 11.49 -69.54 13.51
N GLN A 425 10.44 -70.18 12.98
CA GLN A 425 10.02 -70.25 11.57
C GLN A 425 9.55 -68.96 10.85
N GLY A 426 9.79 -67.75 11.37
CA GLY A 426 9.27 -66.51 10.76
C GLY A 426 10.11 -65.90 9.62
N ARG A 427 11.40 -66.28 9.48
CA ARG A 427 12.35 -65.61 8.56
C ARG A 427 12.53 -66.28 7.19
N LEU A 428 11.90 -67.41 6.93
CA LEU A 428 11.96 -68.13 5.64
C LEU A 428 10.75 -67.86 4.73
N ALA A 429 9.77 -67.08 5.19
CA ALA A 429 8.50 -66.89 4.50
C ALA A 429 8.66 -66.29 3.09
N SER A 430 9.50 -65.28 2.90
CA SER A 430 9.73 -64.67 1.58
C SER A 430 10.39 -65.63 0.58
N ARG A 431 11.30 -66.50 1.03
CA ARG A 431 11.91 -67.54 0.18
C ARG A 431 10.90 -68.62 -0.21
N GLN A 432 10.09 -69.08 0.73
CA GLN A 432 9.08 -70.10 0.47
C GLN A 432 7.95 -69.59 -0.43
N VAL A 433 7.52 -68.33 -0.25
CA VAL A 433 6.56 -67.69 -1.18
C VAL A 433 7.13 -67.63 -2.59
N LEU A 434 8.42 -67.29 -2.76
CA LEU A 434 9.08 -67.30 -4.07
C LEU A 434 9.19 -68.71 -4.67
N GLU A 435 9.43 -69.75 -3.87
CA GLU A 435 9.41 -71.16 -4.35
C GLU A 435 8.00 -71.60 -4.79
N LEU A 436 6.93 -71.15 -4.14
CA LEU A 436 5.55 -71.41 -4.57
C LEU A 436 5.20 -70.70 -5.88
N ILE A 437 5.61 -69.43 -6.04
CA ILE A 437 5.42 -68.67 -7.29
C ILE A 437 6.24 -69.31 -8.42
N ALA A 438 7.46 -69.79 -8.14
CA ALA A 438 8.30 -70.48 -9.12
C ALA A 438 7.73 -71.83 -9.61
N ALA A 439 6.74 -72.40 -8.91
CA ALA A 439 6.01 -73.59 -9.36
C ALA A 439 4.95 -73.30 -10.44
N ILE A 440 4.59 -72.02 -10.63
CA ILE A 440 3.84 -71.58 -11.80
C ILE A 440 4.79 -71.75 -13.00
N PRO A 441 4.37 -72.39 -14.11
CA PRO A 441 5.22 -72.53 -15.29
C PRO A 441 5.73 -71.15 -15.74
N ASN A 442 7.02 -70.88 -15.51
CA ASN A 442 7.63 -69.60 -15.89
C ASN A 442 7.59 -69.46 -17.41
N ALA A 443 7.39 -68.24 -17.89
CA ALA A 443 7.41 -67.89 -19.31
C ALA A 443 8.71 -68.34 -20.04
N SER A 444 9.76 -68.75 -19.31
CA SER A 444 10.94 -69.40 -19.89
C SER A 444 10.69 -70.81 -20.44
N GLN A 445 9.71 -71.58 -19.94
CA GLN A 445 9.25 -72.82 -20.59
C GLN A 445 8.31 -72.55 -21.79
N VAL A 446 7.80 -71.33 -21.91
CA VAL A 446 7.15 -70.82 -23.14
C VAL A 446 8.20 -70.33 -24.14
N ALA A 447 9.32 -69.80 -23.67
CA ALA A 447 10.46 -69.42 -24.50
C ALA A 447 11.27 -70.63 -25.02
N GLU A 448 11.21 -71.79 -24.36
CA GLU A 448 11.89 -73.01 -24.85
C GLU A 448 11.14 -73.74 -25.97
N SER A 449 9.88 -73.39 -26.26
CA SER A 449 9.23 -73.72 -27.54
C SER A 449 9.58 -72.76 -28.68
N ILE A 450 10.35 -71.70 -28.41
CA ILE A 450 10.86 -70.72 -29.39
C ILE A 450 12.31 -71.07 -29.80
N ARG A 451 12.72 -72.32 -29.58
CA ARG A 451 13.95 -72.87 -30.14
C ARG A 451 13.60 -74.13 -30.90
N ILE A 452 13.68 -74.09 -32.23
CA ILE A 452 14.33 -75.14 -33.01
C ILE A 452 14.75 -74.58 -34.38
N GLU A 453 16.05 -74.75 -34.58
CA GLU A 453 16.79 -75.10 -35.79
C GLU A 453 16.35 -74.49 -37.13
N VAL A 454 17.20 -73.58 -37.61
CA VAL A 454 17.30 -73.19 -39.01
C VAL A 454 17.80 -74.41 -39.79
N GLU A 455 16.90 -75.13 -40.45
CA GLU A 455 17.24 -76.00 -41.59
C GLU A 455 17.17 -75.18 -42.88
N ASP A 456 18.28 -75.19 -43.64
CA ASP A 456 18.46 -74.46 -44.90
C ASP A 456 17.39 -74.85 -45.94
N GLY A 457 16.48 -73.92 -46.22
CA GLY A 457 15.47 -73.99 -47.27
C GLY A 457 15.12 -72.58 -47.79
N SER A 458 14.80 -72.47 -49.08
CA SER A 458 14.83 -71.23 -49.88
C SER A 458 14.19 -69.97 -49.25
N GLU A 459 14.98 -68.89 -49.29
CA GLU A 459 14.92 -67.56 -48.66
C GLU A 459 13.65 -66.65 -48.84
N LYS A 460 12.47 -67.18 -49.21
CA LYS A 460 11.27 -66.31 -49.37
C LYS A 460 9.98 -66.78 -48.71
N ASP A 461 9.93 -67.96 -48.10
CA ASP A 461 8.75 -68.45 -47.37
C ASP A 461 8.99 -68.60 -45.85
N SER A 462 10.19 -68.30 -45.33
CA SER A 462 10.53 -68.61 -43.93
C SER A 462 10.19 -67.51 -42.91
N THR A 463 9.98 -66.26 -43.32
CA THR A 463 9.73 -65.13 -42.40
C THR A 463 8.26 -64.84 -42.15
N LEU A 464 7.36 -65.13 -43.10
CA LEU A 464 5.92 -64.96 -42.87
C LEU A 464 5.35 -66.14 -42.07
N GLY A 465 5.78 -67.37 -42.41
CA GLY A 465 5.39 -68.58 -41.67
C GLY A 465 5.91 -68.61 -40.24
N SER A 466 7.07 -67.99 -39.95
CA SER A 466 7.57 -67.86 -38.57
C SER A 466 6.75 -66.85 -37.77
N VAL A 467 6.35 -65.72 -38.36
CA VAL A 467 5.53 -64.71 -37.67
C VAL A 467 4.09 -65.19 -37.45
N GLU A 468 3.50 -65.93 -38.39
CA GLU A 468 2.18 -66.57 -38.20
C GLU A 468 2.25 -67.73 -37.19
N ALA A 469 3.32 -68.53 -37.19
CA ALA A 469 3.55 -69.57 -36.18
C ALA A 469 3.84 -68.98 -34.78
N ASP A 470 4.50 -67.83 -34.70
CA ASP A 470 4.76 -67.09 -33.46
C ASP A 470 3.46 -66.48 -32.91
N GLN A 471 2.58 -65.97 -33.78
CA GLN A 471 1.25 -65.49 -33.43
C GLN A 471 0.30 -66.63 -33.01
N GLU A 472 0.33 -67.79 -33.68
CA GLU A 472 -0.42 -68.99 -33.28
C GLU A 472 0.11 -69.60 -31.97
N SER A 473 1.43 -69.58 -31.74
CA SER A 473 2.06 -70.00 -30.49
C SER A 473 1.60 -69.13 -29.32
N LEU A 474 1.56 -67.80 -29.49
CA LEU A 474 1.03 -66.86 -28.51
C LEU A 474 -0.49 -67.01 -28.31
N ASN A 475 -1.25 -67.26 -29.39
CA ASN A 475 -2.68 -67.52 -29.34
C ASN A 475 -3.04 -68.89 -28.74
N SER A 476 -2.12 -69.87 -28.75
CA SER A 476 -2.35 -71.21 -28.20
C SER A 476 -2.33 -71.24 -26.67
N LYS A 477 -1.62 -70.29 -26.03
CA LYS A 477 -1.38 -70.30 -24.58
C LYS A 477 -2.31 -69.38 -23.79
N LYS A 478 -3.05 -68.48 -24.45
CA LYS A 478 -4.22 -67.67 -24.01
C LYS A 478 -4.21 -66.98 -22.63
N THR A 479 -3.19 -67.15 -21.78
CA THR A 479 -3.06 -66.62 -20.41
C THR A 479 -1.61 -66.25 -20.11
N TRP A 480 -1.39 -65.06 -19.56
CA TRP A 480 -0.09 -64.41 -19.41
C TRP A 480 0.06 -63.86 -17.99
N LEU A 481 1.21 -64.06 -17.35
CA LEU A 481 1.51 -63.50 -16.02
C LEU A 481 2.11 -62.10 -16.17
N SER A 482 1.50 -61.10 -15.55
CA SER A 482 1.96 -59.70 -15.60
C SER A 482 2.76 -59.29 -14.36
N GLY A 483 2.59 -60.00 -13.25
CA GLY A 483 3.40 -59.81 -12.05
C GLY A 483 2.74 -60.40 -10.80
N PHE A 484 3.37 -60.19 -9.66
CA PHE A 484 2.82 -60.56 -8.36
C PHE A 484 3.13 -59.48 -7.32
N ASP A 485 2.28 -59.38 -6.30
CA ASP A 485 2.43 -58.51 -5.14
C ASP A 485 2.38 -59.36 -3.87
N ILE A 486 3.32 -59.13 -2.97
CA ILE A 486 3.38 -59.80 -1.67
C ILE A 486 3.39 -58.71 -0.62
N ARG A 487 2.36 -58.66 0.21
CA ARG A 487 2.24 -57.69 1.29
C ARG A 487 1.95 -58.39 2.61
N LYS A 488 2.59 -57.92 3.67
CA LYS A 488 2.24 -58.36 5.02
C LYS A 488 0.85 -57.82 5.35
N VAL A 489 -0.05 -58.69 5.80
CA VAL A 489 -1.45 -58.37 6.07
C VAL A 489 -1.84 -58.81 7.46
N ARG A 490 -2.82 -58.10 8.02
CA ARG A 490 -3.59 -58.56 9.17
C ARG A 490 -4.84 -59.25 8.64
N VAL A 491 -5.05 -60.49 9.05
CA VAL A 491 -6.17 -61.32 8.57
C VAL A 491 -7.02 -61.73 9.77
N THR A 492 -8.34 -61.69 9.60
CA THR A 492 -9.29 -62.28 10.56
C THR A 492 -9.23 -63.81 10.54
N GLU A 493 -9.79 -64.49 11.54
CA GLU A 493 -9.94 -65.95 11.55
C GLU A 493 -10.68 -66.53 10.33
N THR A 494 -11.53 -65.73 9.69
CA THR A 494 -12.31 -66.12 8.48
C THR A 494 -11.55 -65.93 7.17
N GLY A 495 -10.30 -65.44 7.19
CA GLY A 495 -9.52 -65.19 5.97
C GLY A 495 -9.68 -63.79 5.36
N SER A 496 -10.55 -62.95 5.93
CA SER A 496 -10.75 -61.58 5.45
C SER A 496 -9.56 -60.68 5.80
N VAL A 497 -8.98 -60.05 4.78
CA VAL A 497 -7.87 -59.09 4.91
C VAL A 497 -8.39 -57.74 5.37
N LEU A 498 -7.92 -57.26 6.51
CA LEU A 498 -8.33 -55.96 7.03
C LEU A 498 -7.58 -54.83 6.32
N GLU A 499 -8.32 -53.85 5.81
CA GLU A 499 -7.74 -52.63 5.24
C GLU A 499 -6.94 -51.87 6.29
N LYS A 500 -5.91 -51.14 5.83
CA LYS A 500 -4.97 -50.44 6.69
C LYS A 500 -5.70 -49.34 7.48
N GLY A 501 -6.04 -49.62 8.74
CA GLY A 501 -6.79 -48.73 9.62
C GLY A 501 -8.28 -49.08 9.82
N ALA A 502 -8.77 -50.22 9.32
CA ALA A 502 -10.11 -50.71 9.65
C ALA A 502 -10.27 -50.90 11.16
N LYS A 503 -11.36 -50.40 11.74
CA LYS A 503 -11.71 -50.67 13.14
C LYS A 503 -12.13 -52.13 13.29
N VAL A 504 -11.58 -52.76 14.30
CA VAL A 504 -11.65 -54.20 14.51
C VAL A 504 -12.46 -54.45 15.78
N ASP A 505 -13.58 -55.19 15.66
CA ASP A 505 -14.40 -55.58 16.82
C ASP A 505 -13.63 -56.54 17.72
N SER A 506 -13.82 -56.41 19.04
CA SER A 506 -13.01 -57.02 20.10
C SER A 506 -13.10 -58.54 20.21
N ASP A 507 -14.06 -59.17 19.51
CA ASP A 507 -14.45 -60.57 19.77
C ASP A 507 -13.96 -61.56 18.70
N LEU A 508 -13.18 -61.09 17.71
CA LEU A 508 -12.65 -61.91 16.61
C LEU A 508 -11.14 -62.17 16.79
N LEU A 509 -10.64 -63.35 16.39
CA LEU A 509 -9.21 -63.65 16.36
C LEU A 509 -8.55 -63.06 15.10
N PHE A 510 -7.34 -62.49 15.27
CA PHE A 510 -6.56 -61.90 14.17
C PHE A 510 -5.12 -62.41 14.14
N TYR A 511 -4.58 -62.53 12.93
CA TYR A 511 -3.22 -63.00 12.67
C TYR A 511 -2.39 -61.90 12.01
N ASP A 512 -1.34 -61.45 12.71
CA ASP A 512 -0.46 -60.35 12.29
C ASP A 512 0.78 -60.80 11.48
N ASP A 513 1.14 -62.09 11.54
CA ASP A 513 2.29 -62.66 10.84
C ASP A 513 1.87 -63.48 9.62
N ARG A 514 1.20 -62.80 8.69
CA ARG A 514 0.66 -63.37 7.45
C ARG A 514 0.97 -62.47 6.26
N TYR A 515 1.14 -63.09 5.10
CA TYR A 515 1.40 -62.44 3.82
C TYR A 515 0.25 -62.76 2.88
N GLN A 516 -0.36 -61.73 2.31
CA GLN A 516 -1.26 -61.89 1.18
C GLN A 516 -0.40 -61.87 -0.08
N VAL A 517 -0.49 -62.94 -0.84
CA VAL A 517 0.15 -63.03 -2.15
C VAL A 517 -0.92 -62.86 -3.20
N VAL A 518 -0.70 -61.95 -4.14
CA VAL A 518 -1.61 -61.69 -5.27
C VAL A 518 -0.82 -61.81 -6.56
N VAL A 519 -1.13 -62.81 -7.37
CA VAL A 519 -0.60 -62.98 -8.72
C VAL A 519 -1.58 -62.36 -9.70
N LYS A 520 -1.08 -61.55 -10.63
CA LYS A 520 -1.87 -60.86 -11.65
C LYS A 520 -1.42 -61.25 -13.04
N GLY A 521 -2.35 -61.21 -13.96
CA GLY A 521 -2.08 -61.48 -15.36
C GLY A 521 -3.20 -61.01 -16.26
N PHE A 522 -3.04 -61.32 -17.54
CA PHE A 522 -4.04 -61.07 -18.57
C PHE A 522 -4.38 -62.37 -19.26
N ARG A 523 -5.63 -62.52 -19.70
CA ARG A 523 -6.03 -63.59 -20.61
C ARG A 523 -6.67 -63.01 -21.85
N TYR A 524 -6.52 -63.73 -22.95
CA TYR A 524 -7.12 -63.37 -24.24
C TYR A 524 -8.44 -64.13 -24.43
N ASP A 525 -9.50 -63.44 -24.86
CA ASP A 525 -10.85 -64.03 -24.86
C ASP A 525 -11.53 -64.09 -26.24
N GLN A 526 -10.77 -64.04 -27.35
CA GLN A 526 -11.33 -64.59 -28.59
C GLN A 526 -11.40 -66.13 -28.49
N GLY A 527 -12.55 -66.63 -28.02
CA GLY A 527 -12.88 -68.03 -27.78
C GLY A 527 -14.00 -68.21 -26.74
N ASP A 528 -14.24 -69.46 -26.31
CA ASP A 528 -15.16 -69.73 -25.18
C ASP A 528 -14.47 -69.37 -23.85
N ALA A 529 -14.99 -68.35 -23.17
CA ALA A 529 -14.51 -67.88 -21.87
C ALA A 529 -14.41 -68.99 -20.81
N THR A 530 -15.23 -70.03 -20.93
CA THR A 530 -15.23 -71.20 -20.03
C THR A 530 -13.94 -72.02 -20.19
N SER A 531 -13.49 -72.23 -21.44
CA SER A 531 -12.27 -72.98 -21.74
C SER A 531 -11.01 -72.24 -21.26
N ASN A 532 -10.99 -70.93 -21.45
CA ASN A 532 -9.85 -70.09 -21.03
C ASN A 532 -9.76 -70.01 -19.50
N ASP A 533 -10.90 -69.98 -18.81
CA ASP A 533 -10.97 -70.03 -17.36
C ASP A 533 -10.49 -71.36 -16.77
N GLN A 534 -10.80 -72.48 -17.42
CA GLN A 534 -10.29 -73.80 -17.05
C GLN A 534 -8.78 -73.91 -17.25
N GLN A 535 -8.23 -73.32 -18.31
CA GLN A 535 -6.78 -73.27 -18.54
C GLN A 535 -6.06 -72.42 -17.48
N LEU A 536 -6.63 -71.28 -17.07
CA LEU A 536 -6.12 -70.47 -15.97
C LEU A 536 -6.07 -71.27 -14.65
N LYS A 537 -7.12 -72.06 -14.37
CA LYS A 537 -7.14 -72.96 -13.20
C LYS A 537 -6.03 -74.00 -13.28
N ALA A 538 -5.91 -74.71 -14.40
CA ALA A 538 -4.93 -75.79 -14.59
C ALA A 538 -3.47 -75.31 -14.56
N GLN A 539 -3.17 -74.13 -15.10
CA GLN A 539 -1.79 -73.64 -15.24
C GLN A 539 -1.29 -72.84 -14.04
N VAL A 540 -2.19 -72.20 -13.28
CA VAL A 540 -1.79 -71.26 -12.21
C VAL A 540 -2.37 -71.64 -10.86
N VAL A 541 -3.66 -71.95 -10.77
CA VAL A 541 -4.31 -72.25 -9.48
C VAL A 541 -3.89 -73.62 -8.97
N ASP A 542 -4.03 -74.67 -9.78
CA ASP A 542 -3.80 -76.06 -9.37
C ASP A 542 -2.34 -76.32 -8.87
N PRO A 543 -1.28 -75.78 -9.52
CA PRO A 543 0.09 -75.92 -9.01
C PRO A 543 0.32 -75.27 -7.64
N ILE A 544 -0.25 -74.08 -7.42
CA ILE A 544 -0.14 -73.35 -6.14
C ILE A 544 -0.89 -74.11 -5.04
N GLU A 545 -2.12 -74.56 -5.32
CA GLU A 545 -2.89 -75.36 -4.38
C GLU A 545 -2.17 -76.66 -4.01
N LYS A 546 -1.65 -77.39 -5.01
CA LYS A 546 -0.89 -78.60 -4.77
C LYS A 546 0.31 -78.37 -3.84
N LYS A 547 1.07 -77.28 -4.06
CA LYS A 547 2.22 -76.95 -3.21
C LYS A 547 1.83 -76.53 -1.80
N LEU A 548 0.73 -75.80 -1.65
CA LEU A 548 0.18 -75.45 -0.34
C LEU A 548 -0.29 -76.71 0.41
N ILE A 549 -0.87 -77.69 -0.29
CA ILE A 549 -1.26 -78.98 0.29
C ILE A 549 -0.04 -79.80 0.68
N GLU A 550 0.99 -79.87 -0.16
CA GLU A 550 2.25 -80.56 0.15
C GLU A 550 2.94 -79.96 1.39
N ALA A 551 2.93 -78.63 1.53
CA ALA A 551 3.62 -77.94 2.63
C ALA A 551 2.81 -77.87 3.93
N PHE A 552 1.47 -77.84 3.85
CA PHE A 552 0.60 -77.55 5.00
C PHE A 552 -0.66 -78.43 5.11
N GLY A 553 -0.81 -79.48 4.29
CA GLY A 553 -1.97 -80.37 4.28
C GLY A 553 -3.19 -79.84 3.51
N ALA A 554 -4.19 -80.71 3.26
CA ALA A 554 -5.42 -80.36 2.56
C ALA A 554 -6.30 -79.35 3.35
N PRO A 555 -7.08 -78.48 2.68
CA PRO A 555 -8.05 -77.63 3.37
C PRO A 555 -9.21 -78.46 3.93
N GLU A 556 -9.67 -78.13 5.14
CA GLU A 556 -10.86 -78.75 5.73
C GLU A 556 -12.18 -78.19 5.14
N PHE A 557 -12.20 -76.92 4.72
CA PHE A 557 -13.35 -76.29 4.06
C PHE A 557 -12.90 -75.24 3.02
N GLY A 558 -13.54 -75.24 1.83
CA GLY A 558 -13.35 -74.23 0.77
C GLY A 558 -12.03 -74.29 -0.02
N GLU A 559 -11.94 -73.52 -1.11
CA GLU A 559 -10.69 -73.32 -1.87
C GLU A 559 -9.79 -72.32 -1.12
N ARG A 560 -8.49 -72.65 -0.93
CA ARG A 560 -7.52 -71.76 -0.24
C ARG A 560 -7.09 -70.57 -1.09
N VAL A 561 -7.33 -70.66 -2.39
CA VAL A 561 -6.88 -69.72 -3.39
C VAL A 561 -8.11 -69.05 -4.01
N SER A 562 -8.21 -67.73 -3.86
CA SER A 562 -9.29 -66.95 -4.44
C SER A 562 -8.91 -66.47 -5.84
N ARG A 563 -9.78 -66.72 -6.82
CA ARG A 563 -9.58 -66.35 -8.23
C ARG A 563 -10.64 -65.34 -8.66
N GLN A 564 -10.21 -64.22 -9.24
CA GLN A 564 -11.06 -63.18 -9.82
C GLN A 564 -10.63 -62.86 -11.25
N VAL A 565 -11.60 -62.68 -12.14
CA VAL A 565 -11.37 -62.21 -13.51
C VAL A 565 -12.11 -60.88 -13.66
N GLY A 566 -11.38 -59.85 -14.05
CA GLY A 566 -11.88 -58.50 -14.27
C GLY A 566 -12.55 -58.34 -15.63
N ILE A 567 -13.11 -57.14 -15.83
CA ILE A 567 -13.74 -56.73 -17.09
C ILE A 567 -12.70 -56.38 -18.16
N GLU A 568 -13.12 -56.44 -19.42
CA GLU A 568 -12.30 -56.16 -20.60
C GLU A 568 -11.47 -54.86 -20.48
N THR A 569 -10.20 -54.93 -20.85
CA THR A 569 -9.27 -53.81 -20.91
C THR A 569 -8.54 -53.84 -22.25
N MET A 570 -8.47 -52.68 -22.93
CA MET A 570 -7.69 -52.53 -24.17
C MET A 570 -6.28 -52.02 -23.86
N LEU A 571 -5.28 -52.64 -24.49
CA LEU A 571 -3.90 -52.20 -24.49
C LEU A 571 -3.65 -51.32 -25.72
N MET A 572 -3.43 -50.02 -25.52
CA MET A 572 -3.02 -49.09 -26.57
C MET A 572 -1.49 -49.12 -26.68
N LEU A 573 -0.95 -49.69 -27.76
CA LEU A 573 0.48 -49.65 -28.05
C LEU A 573 0.79 -48.30 -28.74
N SER A 574 1.67 -47.49 -28.16
CA SER A 574 2.19 -46.27 -28.83
C SER A 574 3.32 -46.64 -29.78
N GLU A 575 3.31 -46.10 -31.00
CA GLU A 575 4.41 -46.27 -31.97
C GLU A 575 5.70 -45.58 -31.46
N ASP A 576 6.80 -46.34 -31.39
CA ASP A 576 8.14 -45.83 -31.06
C ASP A 576 8.79 -45.22 -32.32
N GLU A 577 9.25 -43.96 -32.23
CA GLU A 577 9.79 -43.13 -33.34
C GLU A 577 11.12 -43.60 -33.98
N ASN A 578 11.57 -44.85 -33.78
CA ASN A 578 12.86 -45.31 -34.31
C ASN A 578 12.79 -46.29 -35.49
N PHE A 579 11.62 -46.49 -36.10
CA PHE A 579 11.51 -47.31 -37.31
C PHE A 579 11.66 -46.45 -38.58
N LYS A 580 12.87 -46.41 -39.13
CA LYS A 580 13.16 -45.65 -40.37
C LYS A 580 12.39 -46.22 -41.56
N ALA A 581 11.49 -45.39 -42.08
CA ALA A 581 10.73 -45.59 -43.31
C ALA A 581 11.64 -45.92 -44.51
N GLY A 582 11.49 -47.13 -45.04
CA GLY A 582 11.93 -47.51 -46.38
C GLY A 582 10.93 -47.02 -47.42
N ARG A 583 11.44 -46.39 -48.48
CA ARG A 583 10.71 -45.76 -49.58
C ARG A 583 9.49 -46.54 -50.10
N GLN A 584 8.39 -45.80 -50.21
CA GLN A 584 7.15 -46.07 -50.94
C GLN A 584 7.36 -46.71 -52.33
N ARG A 585 6.54 -47.72 -52.63
CA ARG A 585 6.09 -47.99 -54.00
C ARG A 585 4.70 -48.63 -54.04
N GLY A 586 3.67 -47.77 -54.13
CA GLY A 586 2.42 -48.02 -54.86
C GLY A 586 1.29 -48.77 -54.12
N GLY A 587 0.11 -48.13 -54.09
CA GLY A 587 -1.17 -48.83 -54.18
C GLY A 587 -2.13 -48.69 -52.99
N SER A 588 -3.20 -47.93 -53.24
CA SER A 588 -4.56 -47.97 -52.66
C SER A 588 -4.78 -47.75 -51.16
N GLU A 589 -5.52 -46.67 -50.91
CA GLU A 589 -6.61 -46.50 -49.93
C GLU A 589 -7.07 -47.80 -49.22
N ASP A 590 -6.97 -47.83 -47.89
CA ASP A 590 -8.18 -47.98 -47.07
C ASP A 590 -7.93 -47.51 -45.64
N GLY A 591 -8.87 -46.74 -45.11
CA GLY A 591 -8.90 -46.35 -43.71
C GLY A 591 -9.49 -47.49 -42.89
N SER A 592 -8.74 -47.95 -41.89
CA SER A 592 -9.37 -48.49 -40.68
C SER A 592 -8.49 -48.13 -39.50
N ALA A 593 -9.06 -47.29 -38.64
CA ALA A 593 -8.61 -47.15 -37.28
C ALA A 593 -8.79 -48.50 -36.57
N ASP A 594 -7.81 -48.82 -35.72
CA ASP A 594 -8.03 -49.55 -34.47
C ASP A 594 -8.28 -51.08 -34.69
N HIS A 595 -7.79 -52.00 -33.87
CA HIS A 595 -8.16 -52.13 -32.48
C HIS A 595 -7.10 -52.95 -31.75
N GLY A 596 -6.71 -52.49 -30.55
CA GLY A 596 -5.95 -53.30 -29.61
C GLY A 596 -6.69 -54.62 -29.29
N THR A 597 -5.90 -55.65 -29.02
CA THR A 597 -6.38 -56.97 -28.61
C THR A 597 -7.14 -56.86 -27.27
N PRO A 598 -8.41 -57.30 -27.15
CA PRO A 598 -9.13 -57.24 -25.89
C PRO A 598 -8.55 -58.23 -24.89
N LEU A 599 -8.11 -57.71 -23.74
CA LEU A 599 -7.47 -58.49 -22.68
C LEU A 599 -8.28 -58.38 -21.39
N PHE A 600 -8.44 -59.51 -20.72
CA PHE A 600 -9.15 -59.59 -19.45
C PHE A 600 -8.13 -59.76 -18.33
N PRO A 601 -7.93 -58.75 -17.46
CA PRO A 601 -7.04 -58.88 -16.33
C PRO A 601 -7.63 -59.90 -15.35
N TRP A 602 -6.80 -60.77 -14.81
CA TRP A 602 -7.16 -61.70 -13.75
C TRP A 602 -6.23 -61.54 -12.56
N SER A 603 -6.74 -61.88 -11.38
CA SER A 603 -5.99 -61.90 -10.14
C SER A 603 -6.29 -63.17 -9.34
N ILE A 604 -5.23 -63.77 -8.80
CA ILE A 604 -5.28 -64.94 -7.93
C ILE A 604 -4.64 -64.55 -6.61
N SER A 605 -5.31 -64.80 -5.48
CA SER A 605 -4.83 -64.41 -4.16
C SER A 605 -4.98 -65.47 -3.08
N TRP A 606 -4.02 -65.53 -2.16
CA TRP A 606 -4.05 -66.42 -0.99
C TRP A 606 -3.26 -65.84 0.19
N ILE A 607 -3.40 -66.46 1.38
CA ILE A 607 -2.71 -66.08 2.62
C ILE A 607 -1.60 -67.10 2.96
N TYR A 608 -0.42 -66.60 3.32
CA TYR A 608 0.78 -67.40 3.64
C TYR A 608 1.48 -66.93 4.93
N PRO A 609 1.86 -67.82 5.87
CA PRO A 609 1.41 -69.21 6.00
C PRO A 609 -0.13 -69.29 6.02
N PRO A 610 -0.76 -70.42 5.66
CA PRO A 610 -2.20 -70.54 5.80
C PRO A 610 -2.66 -70.29 7.25
N LEU A 611 -3.92 -69.90 7.42
CA LEU A 611 -4.49 -69.75 8.76
C LEU A 611 -4.46 -71.10 9.48
N PRO A 612 -4.13 -71.14 10.79
CA PRO A 612 -4.21 -72.36 11.58
C PRO A 612 -5.65 -72.87 11.55
N ALA A 613 -5.85 -74.20 11.59
CA ALA A 613 -7.17 -74.73 11.88
C ALA A 613 -7.66 -74.12 13.20
N ALA A 614 -8.90 -73.65 13.26
CA ALA A 614 -9.49 -73.29 14.54
C ALA A 614 -9.58 -74.58 15.34
N ASP A 615 -8.86 -74.66 16.47
CA ASP A 615 -9.04 -75.76 17.42
C ASP A 615 -10.52 -75.78 17.80
N ALA A 616 -11.25 -76.79 17.30
CA ALA A 616 -12.52 -77.15 17.87
C ALA A 616 -12.21 -77.49 19.33
N GLY A 617 -12.56 -76.58 20.24
CA GLY A 617 -12.38 -76.80 21.67
C GLY A 617 -12.96 -78.16 22.06
N GLU A 618 -12.25 -78.84 22.95
CA GLU A 618 -12.69 -80.08 23.61
C GLU A 618 -14.16 -79.96 24.05
N GLU A 619 -14.99 -80.84 23.51
CA GLU A 619 -15.64 -81.85 24.35
C GLU A 619 -14.89 -83.18 24.20
#